data_AF-A0A958M6M9-F1
#
_entry.id   AF-A0A958M6M9-F1
#
_cell.length_a   1.000
_cell.length_b   1.000
_cell.length_c   1.000
_cell.angle_alpha   90.00
_cell.angle_beta   90.00
_cell.angle_gamma   90.00
#
_symmetry.space_group_name_H-M   'P 1'
#
loop_
_entity.id
_entity.type
_entity.pdbx_description
1 polymer ?
#
loop_
_entity_poly.entity_id
_entity_poly.type
_entity_poly.pdbx_seq_one_letter_code
_entity_poly.pdbx_strand_id
1 'polypeptide(L)'
;MTATHTQKIHPIQRFFGLLRLDRKDISYIYVYAIFSGLITLSLPLGVQAIIGLIAGGNLSASLFLLVGIVTAGTAFSGILKVMQLSVMENIQRRIFARSAFDFSYRMPRMRLHALDTYFPPELVNRFFDTITLQKGLPKIIVELSAAVLQILFGLILIAFYHPFFVFFGGFLLLLIYLVIRYTGSKGLQTSIQESNYKYEVAYWLEEQARAVNTFKLAGNDTLALRKTDRLVTNYLGARKKHFQVLLTQ
;
A
#
# COMPACT_ATOMS: atom_id res chain seq x y z
N MET A 1 36.13 8.40 19.35
CA MET A 1 34.67 8.60 19.52
C MET A 1 33.95 7.37 19.00
N THR A 2 33.12 6.79 19.85
CA THR A 2 32.54 5.44 19.79
C THR A 2 31.84 5.12 18.48
N ALA A 3 32.19 3.98 17.88
CA ALA A 3 31.44 3.37 16.79
C ALA A 3 30.06 2.99 17.33
N THR A 4 29.05 3.80 17.03
CA THR A 4 27.66 3.41 17.23
C THR A 4 27.38 2.24 16.29
N HIS A 5 27.35 1.04 16.85
CA HIS A 5 26.72 -0.12 16.22
C HIS A 5 25.30 0.28 15.84
N THR A 6 25.07 0.60 14.57
CA THR A 6 23.73 0.75 14.01
C THR A 6 23.07 -0.62 14.08
N GLN A 7 22.31 -0.86 15.14
CA GLN A 7 21.44 -2.03 15.23
C GLN A 7 20.61 -2.10 13.95
N LYS A 8 20.68 -3.23 13.25
CA LYS A 8 19.86 -3.49 12.06
C LYS A 8 18.40 -3.58 12.51
N ILE A 9 17.69 -2.45 12.49
CA ILE A 9 16.26 -2.39 12.77
C ILE A 9 15.53 -3.23 11.71
N HIS A 10 14.69 -4.15 12.15
CA HIS A 10 13.91 -4.98 11.24
C HIS A 10 12.98 -4.09 10.39
N PRO A 11 12.77 -4.36 9.07
CA PRO A 11 11.95 -3.51 8.21
C PRO A 11 10.55 -3.19 8.78
N ILE A 12 9.94 -4.18 9.45
CA ILE A 12 8.64 -4.05 10.14
C ILE A 12 8.71 -3.04 11.30
N GLN A 13 9.78 -3.08 12.10
CA GLN A 13 9.98 -2.12 13.19
C GLN A 13 10.17 -0.70 12.66
N ARG A 14 10.88 -0.54 11.53
CA ARG A 14 11.05 0.74 10.86
C ARG A 14 9.72 1.28 10.32
N PHE A 15 8.88 0.42 9.75
CA PHE A 15 7.52 0.75 9.32
C PHE A 15 6.68 1.30 10.49
N PHE A 16 6.60 0.59 11.62
CA PHE A 16 5.87 1.08 12.79
C PHE A 16 6.48 2.36 13.40
N GLY A 17 7.79 2.54 13.29
CA GLY A 17 8.46 3.78 13.68
C GLY A 17 8.00 5.00 12.88
N LEU A 18 7.77 4.85 11.57
CA LEU A 18 7.22 5.91 10.72
C LEU A 18 5.78 6.26 11.11
N LEU A 19 4.96 5.26 11.42
CA LEU A 19 3.56 5.44 11.82
C LEU A 19 3.39 6.17 13.15
N ARG A 20 4.36 6.04 14.07
CA ARG A 20 4.30 6.67 15.39
C ARG A 20 4.17 8.20 15.33
N LEU A 21 4.71 8.82 14.29
CA LEU A 21 4.68 10.27 14.08
C LEU A 21 3.26 10.77 13.72
N ASP A 22 2.43 9.93 13.10
CA ASP A 22 1.09 10.27 12.61
C ASP A 22 -0.02 9.52 13.39
N ARG A 23 0.30 9.12 14.63
CA ARG A 23 -0.56 8.32 15.54
C ARG A 23 -1.98 8.88 15.76
N LYS A 24 -2.13 10.20 15.81
CA LYS A 24 -3.44 10.85 16.01
C LYS A 24 -4.34 10.64 14.78
N ASP A 25 -3.79 10.87 13.59
CA ASP A 25 -4.50 10.65 12.33
C ASP A 25 -4.86 9.18 12.11
N ILE A 26 -3.94 8.29 12.47
CA ILE A 26 -4.17 6.84 12.46
C ILE A 26 -5.32 6.47 13.40
N SER A 27 -5.41 7.10 14.58
CA SER A 27 -6.55 6.86 15.49
C SER A 27 -7.88 7.31 14.89
N TYR A 28 -7.93 8.46 14.20
CA TYR A 28 -9.14 8.90 13.49
C TYR A 28 -9.52 7.92 12.38
N ILE A 29 -8.55 7.39 11.63
CA ILE A 29 -8.79 6.35 10.62
C ILE A 29 -9.45 5.12 11.25
N TYR A 30 -8.94 4.63 12.39
CA TYR A 30 -9.55 3.48 13.07
C TYR A 30 -10.98 3.76 13.53
N VAL A 31 -11.23 4.93 14.12
CA VAL A 31 -12.59 5.33 14.54
C VAL A 31 -13.53 5.37 13.33
N TYR A 32 -13.13 6.04 12.24
CA TYR A 32 -13.93 6.09 11.02
C TYR A 32 -14.11 4.71 10.37
N ALA A 33 -13.11 3.83 10.43
CA ALA A 33 -13.20 2.48 9.88
C ALA A 33 -14.18 1.61 10.67
N ILE A 34 -14.26 1.76 11.99
CA ILE A 34 -15.26 1.06 12.83
C ILE A 34 -16.67 1.52 12.47
N PHE A 35 -16.93 2.84 12.46
CA PHE A 35 -18.25 3.37 12.09
C PHE A 35 -18.64 2.99 10.67
N SER A 36 -17.69 3.11 9.72
CA SER A 36 -17.91 2.68 8.34
C SER A 36 -18.24 1.19 8.27
N GLY A 37 -17.49 0.34 8.97
CA GLY A 37 -17.72 -1.11 9.01
C GLY A 37 -19.13 -1.45 9.50
N LEU A 38 -19.57 -0.81 10.59
CA LEU A 38 -20.93 -0.99 11.12
C LEU A 38 -22.02 -0.57 10.12
N ILE A 39 -21.88 0.61 9.51
CA ILE A 39 -22.86 1.11 8.53
C ILE A 39 -22.87 0.20 7.30
N THR A 40 -21.71 -0.20 6.79
CA THR A 40 -21.60 -1.09 5.63
C THR A 40 -22.29 -2.43 5.85
N LEU A 41 -22.40 -2.95 7.08
CA LEU A 41 -23.15 -4.18 7.36
C LEU A 41 -24.66 -3.95 7.48
N SER A 42 -25.07 -2.78 7.97
CA SER A 42 -26.48 -2.42 8.05
C SER A 42 -27.12 -2.25 6.67
N LEU A 43 -26.34 -1.86 5.66
CA LEU A 43 -26.83 -1.62 4.30
C LEU A 43 -27.38 -2.89 3.63
N PRO A 44 -26.65 -4.04 3.57
CA PRO A 44 -27.19 -5.29 3.05
C PRO A 44 -28.48 -5.74 3.73
N LEU A 45 -28.54 -5.66 5.06
CA LEU A 45 -29.73 -6.03 5.83
C LEU A 45 -30.91 -5.11 5.54
N GLY A 46 -30.66 -3.79 5.48
CA GLY A 46 -31.67 -2.80 5.13
C GLY A 46 -32.22 -3.02 3.72
N VAL A 47 -31.34 -3.23 2.74
CA VAL A 47 -31.72 -3.55 1.36
C VAL A 47 -32.48 -4.88 1.28
N GLN A 48 -32.05 -5.91 1.99
CA GLN A 48 -32.75 -7.21 2.03
C GLN A 48 -34.16 -7.07 2.61
N ALA A 49 -34.34 -6.28 3.66
CA ALA A 49 -35.65 -6.00 4.24
C ALA A 49 -36.55 -5.18 3.28
N ILE A 50 -35.99 -4.21 2.55
CA ILE A 50 -36.71 -3.46 1.51
C ILE A 50 -37.21 -4.44 0.42
N ILE A 51 -36.34 -5.31 -0.10
CA ILE A 51 -36.69 -6.32 -1.10
C ILE A 51 -37.80 -7.22 -0.58
N GLY A 52 -37.70 -7.69 0.67
CA GLY A 52 -38.73 -8.54 1.30
C GLY A 52 -40.10 -7.87 1.39
N LEU A 53 -40.15 -6.59 1.78
CA LEU A 53 -41.41 -5.83 1.87
C LEU A 53 -42.04 -5.59 0.49
N ILE A 54 -41.22 -5.29 -0.53
CA ILE A 54 -41.68 -5.12 -1.91
C ILE A 54 -42.21 -6.45 -2.47
N ALA A 55 -41.46 -7.55 -2.29
CA ALA A 55 -41.85 -8.88 -2.73
C ALA A 55 -43.15 -9.37 -2.05
N GLY A 56 -43.40 -8.95 -0.81
CA GLY A 56 -44.64 -9.20 -0.09
C GLY A 56 -45.84 -8.37 -0.56
N GLY A 57 -45.70 -7.50 -1.57
CA GLY A 57 -46.79 -6.71 -2.15
C GLY A 57 -47.32 -5.59 -1.26
N ASN A 58 -46.64 -5.27 -0.15
CA ASN A 58 -47.13 -4.33 0.85
C ASN A 58 -46.44 -2.96 0.70
N LEU A 59 -47.09 -2.03 0.01
CA LEU A 59 -46.75 -0.60 0.04
C LEU A 59 -47.14 -0.01 1.42
N SER A 60 -46.37 -0.38 2.44
CA SER A 60 -46.59 0.03 3.83
C SER A 60 -45.79 1.29 4.17
N ALA A 61 -46.22 2.02 5.20
CA ALA A 61 -45.46 3.15 5.75
C ALA A 61 -44.02 2.73 6.16
N SER A 62 -43.86 1.47 6.60
CA SER A 62 -42.58 0.87 6.95
C SER A 62 -41.59 0.80 5.77
N LEU A 63 -42.08 0.55 4.55
CA LEU A 63 -41.23 0.53 3.35
C LEU A 63 -40.61 1.91 3.10
N PHE A 64 -41.44 2.96 3.08
CA PHE A 64 -40.97 4.33 2.87
C PHE A 64 -40.00 4.79 3.96
N LEU A 65 -40.30 4.45 5.22
CA LEU A 65 -39.41 4.74 6.35
C LEU A 65 -38.05 4.04 6.20
N LEU A 66 -38.07 2.74 5.86
CA LEU A 66 -36.85 1.95 5.72
C LEU A 66 -36.00 2.43 4.55
N VAL A 67 -36.61 2.75 3.40
CA VAL A 67 -35.93 3.38 2.25
C VAL A 67 -35.29 4.70 2.67
N GLY A 68 -36.00 5.54 3.43
CA GLY A 68 -35.46 6.79 3.95
C GLY A 68 -34.24 6.59 4.85
N ILE A 69 -34.32 5.67 5.80
CA ILE A 69 -33.22 5.33 6.72
C ILE A 69 -32.01 4.79 5.97
N VAL A 70 -32.20 3.84 5.05
CA VAL A 70 -31.11 3.24 4.27
C VAL A 70 -30.45 4.27 3.35
N THR A 71 -31.24 5.16 2.75
CA THR A 71 -30.73 6.27 1.92
C THR A 71 -29.90 7.23 2.76
N ALA A 72 -30.40 7.66 3.92
CA ALA A 72 -29.67 8.53 4.84
C ALA A 72 -28.38 7.87 5.37
N GLY A 73 -28.44 6.58 5.73
CA GLY A 73 -27.27 5.80 6.15
C GLY A 73 -26.22 5.69 5.05
N THR A 74 -26.64 5.49 3.80
CA THR A 74 -25.74 5.46 2.64
C THR A 74 -25.08 6.81 2.41
N ALA A 75 -25.85 7.90 2.49
CA ALA A 75 -25.31 9.26 2.37
C ALA A 75 -24.29 9.56 3.48
N PHE A 76 -24.61 9.19 4.73
CA PHE A 76 -23.69 9.33 5.86
C PHE A 76 -22.41 8.49 5.71
N SER A 77 -22.52 7.27 5.17
CA SER A 77 -21.35 6.45 4.81
C SER A 77 -20.45 7.14 3.79
N GLY A 78 -21.04 7.80 2.79
CA GLY A 78 -20.31 8.62 1.82
C GLY A 78 -19.53 9.77 2.48
N ILE A 79 -20.14 10.47 3.43
CA ILE A 79 -19.48 11.54 4.19
C ILE A 79 -18.28 10.99 4.99
N LEU A 80 -18.47 9.88 5.71
CA LEU A 80 -17.39 9.22 6.45
C LEU A 80 -16.24 8.81 5.51
N LYS A 81 -16.56 8.33 4.30
CA LYS A 81 -15.54 7.97 3.31
C LYS A 81 -14.75 9.19 2.84
N VAL A 82 -15.41 10.32 2.60
CA VAL A 82 -14.74 11.59 2.27
C VAL A 82 -13.81 12.02 3.41
N MET A 83 -14.26 11.95 4.67
CA MET A 83 -13.43 12.28 5.83
C MET A 83 -12.19 11.38 5.92
N GLN A 84 -12.33 10.07 5.68
CA GLN A 84 -11.19 9.14 5.61
C GLN A 84 -10.21 9.52 4.51
N LEU A 85 -10.70 9.87 3.31
CA LEU A 85 -9.86 10.32 2.19
C LEU A 85 -9.12 11.62 2.54
N SER A 86 -9.76 12.56 3.22
CA SER A 86 -9.10 13.79 3.68
C SER A 86 -7.99 13.51 4.70
N VAL A 87 -8.19 12.58 5.64
CA VAL A 87 -7.13 12.18 6.58
C VAL A 87 -5.98 11.51 5.83
N MET A 88 -6.29 10.62 4.89
CA MET A 88 -5.30 9.95 4.04
C MET A 88 -4.43 10.99 3.30
N GLU A 89 -5.05 11.97 2.66
CA GLU A 89 -4.38 13.06 1.94
C GLU A 89 -3.46 13.88 2.87
N ASN A 90 -3.89 14.17 4.09
CA ASN A 90 -3.06 14.89 5.06
C ASN A 90 -1.83 14.09 5.51
N ILE A 91 -1.96 12.77 5.65
CA ILE A 91 -0.81 11.89 5.93
C ILE A 91 0.15 11.89 4.73
N GLN A 92 -0.37 11.78 3.50
CA GLN A 92 0.44 11.80 2.28
C GLN A 92 1.28 13.08 2.16
N ARG A 93 0.66 14.25 2.33
CA ARG A 93 1.33 15.55 2.30
C ARG A 93 2.45 15.65 3.33
N ARG A 94 2.20 15.17 4.55
CA ARG A 94 3.19 15.17 5.64
C ARG A 94 4.37 14.25 5.37
N ILE A 95 4.13 13.04 4.86
CA ILE A 95 5.20 12.09 4.49
C ILE A 95 6.14 12.72 3.46
N PHE A 96 5.57 13.34 2.42
CA PHE A 96 6.35 13.99 1.38
C PHE A 96 7.19 15.16 1.93
N ALA A 97 6.55 16.10 2.64
CA ALA A 97 7.23 17.26 3.21
C ALA A 97 8.34 16.85 4.19
N ARG A 98 8.06 15.92 5.11
CA ARG A 98 9.02 15.41 6.09
C ARG A 98 10.22 14.78 5.39
N SER A 99 9.98 13.95 4.38
CA SER A 99 11.05 13.29 3.64
C SER A 99 11.90 14.30 2.87
N ALA A 100 11.30 15.31 2.24
CA ALA A 100 12.05 16.36 1.53
C ALA A 100 12.99 17.12 2.47
N PHE A 101 12.49 17.54 3.64
CA PHE A 101 13.32 18.18 4.65
C PHE A 101 14.37 17.25 5.24
N ASP A 102 14.04 15.97 5.49
CA ASP A 102 14.99 14.97 5.97
C ASP A 102 16.15 14.75 4.98
N PHE A 103 15.85 14.62 3.68
CA PHE A 103 16.89 14.49 2.65
C PHE A 103 17.73 15.76 2.55
N SER A 104 17.10 16.94 2.49
CA SER A 104 17.82 18.23 2.46
C SER A 104 18.71 18.43 3.69
N TYR A 105 18.26 18.01 4.88
CA TYR A 105 19.03 18.09 6.11
C TYR A 105 20.16 17.06 6.15
N ARG A 106 19.93 15.82 5.72
CA ARG A 106 20.91 14.74 5.87
C ARG A 106 21.96 14.69 4.77
N MET A 107 21.60 15.04 3.53
CA MET A 107 22.51 14.94 2.37
C MET A 107 23.83 15.72 2.58
N PRO A 108 23.83 17.00 3.01
CA PRO A 108 25.07 17.74 3.23
C PRO A 108 25.88 17.24 4.44
N ARG A 109 25.26 16.46 5.32
CA ARG A 109 25.85 15.96 6.58
C ARG A 109 26.32 14.51 6.47
N MET A 110 26.30 13.92 5.27
CA MET A 110 26.82 12.57 5.06
C MET A 110 28.34 12.55 5.21
N ARG A 111 28.86 11.52 5.87
CA ARG A 111 30.31 11.35 6.02
C ARG A 111 30.92 11.07 4.65
N LEU A 112 31.96 11.81 4.27
CA LEU A 112 32.64 11.65 2.98
C LEU A 112 33.11 10.20 2.74
N HIS A 113 33.64 9.54 3.78
CA HIS A 113 34.03 8.12 3.72
C HIS A 113 32.89 7.14 3.37
N ALA A 114 31.64 7.51 3.61
CA ALA A 114 30.48 6.69 3.22
C ALA A 114 30.07 6.94 1.74
N LEU A 115 30.54 8.03 1.13
CA LEU A 115 30.33 8.35 -0.28
C LEU A 115 31.39 7.74 -1.19
N ASP A 116 32.51 7.26 -0.63
CA ASP A 116 33.55 6.56 -1.40
C ASP A 116 33.01 5.30 -2.09
N THR A 117 31.98 4.66 -1.53
CA THR A 117 31.39 3.41 -2.05
C THR A 117 30.13 3.63 -2.88
N TYR A 118 29.53 4.82 -2.87
CA TYR A 118 28.22 5.07 -3.48
C TYR A 118 28.19 6.39 -4.24
N PHE A 119 27.60 6.36 -5.44
CA PHE A 119 27.42 7.57 -6.24
C PHE A 119 26.32 8.46 -5.63
N PRO A 120 26.60 9.72 -5.24
CA PRO A 120 25.63 10.55 -4.51
C PRO A 120 24.31 10.81 -5.25
N PRO A 121 24.27 11.02 -6.58
CA PRO A 121 23.01 11.12 -7.32
C PRO A 121 22.13 9.88 -7.21
N GLU A 122 22.72 8.67 -7.20
CA GLU A 122 21.98 7.43 -7.01
C GLU A 122 21.28 7.38 -5.63
N LEU A 123 21.94 7.92 -4.60
CA LEU A 123 21.34 8.04 -3.27
C LEU A 123 20.15 9.00 -3.26
N VAL A 124 20.19 10.08 -4.06
CA VAL A 124 19.09 11.02 -4.21
C VAL A 124 17.89 10.38 -4.89
N ASN A 125 18.09 9.40 -5.80
CA ASN A 125 16.98 8.66 -6.41
C ASN A 125 16.10 7.94 -5.37
N ARG A 126 16.64 7.60 -4.20
CA ARG A 126 15.85 7.05 -3.09
C ARG A 126 14.80 8.02 -2.56
N PHE A 127 14.90 9.32 -2.87
CA PHE A 127 13.82 10.27 -2.59
C PHE A 127 12.53 9.86 -3.32
N PHE A 128 12.61 9.27 -4.52
CA PHE A 128 11.43 8.78 -5.24
C PHE A 128 10.73 7.61 -4.53
N ASP A 129 11.42 6.84 -3.67
CA ASP A 129 10.76 5.84 -2.82
C ASP A 129 9.77 6.49 -1.82
N THR A 130 9.95 7.78 -1.51
CA THR A 130 8.98 8.57 -0.73
C THR A 130 7.61 8.57 -1.39
N ILE A 131 7.53 8.61 -2.73
CA ILE A 131 6.26 8.61 -3.46
C ILE A 131 5.56 7.26 -3.27
N THR A 132 6.33 6.17 -3.30
CA THR A 132 5.81 4.82 -3.02
C THR A 132 5.30 4.71 -1.59
N LEU A 133 6.05 5.23 -0.61
CA LEU A 133 5.61 5.27 0.80
C LEU A 133 4.39 6.16 1.00
N GLN A 134 4.36 7.33 0.35
CA GLN A 134 3.24 8.27 0.37
C GLN A 134 1.97 7.59 -0.11
N LYS A 135 2.00 6.86 -1.23
CA LYS A 135 0.80 6.18 -1.74
C LYS A 135 0.48 4.89 -0.99
N GLY A 136 1.51 4.15 -0.59
CA GLY A 136 1.38 2.81 0.01
C GLY A 136 0.99 2.82 1.48
N LEU A 137 1.66 3.63 2.32
CA LEU A 137 1.44 3.61 3.77
C LEU A 137 0.00 3.95 4.15
N PRO A 138 -0.59 5.06 3.70
CA PRO A 138 -1.95 5.43 4.10
C PRO A 138 -2.97 4.44 3.57
N LYS A 139 -2.75 3.92 2.35
CA LYS A 139 -3.59 2.89 1.76
C LYS A 139 -3.59 1.62 2.61
N ILE A 140 -2.41 1.13 3.02
CA ILE A 140 -2.29 -0.03 3.89
C ILE A 140 -3.00 0.22 5.22
N ILE A 141 -2.81 1.38 5.87
CA ILE A 141 -3.45 1.65 7.16
C ILE A 141 -4.97 1.70 7.03
N VAL A 142 -5.49 2.44 6.06
CA VAL A 142 -6.93 2.67 5.91
C VAL A 142 -7.63 1.43 5.38
N GLU A 143 -7.19 0.92 4.22
CA GLU A 143 -7.89 -0.16 3.53
C GLU A 143 -7.73 -1.50 4.25
N LEU A 144 -6.55 -1.82 4.80
CA LEU A 144 -6.37 -3.07 5.54
C LEU A 144 -7.21 -3.07 6.81
N SER A 145 -7.21 -1.96 7.56
CA SER A 145 -8.01 -1.87 8.79
C SER A 145 -9.50 -1.97 8.50
N ALA A 146 -9.98 -1.28 7.46
CA ALA A 146 -11.37 -1.37 7.04
C ALA A 146 -11.72 -2.81 6.57
N ALA A 147 -10.87 -3.44 5.76
CA ALA A 147 -11.09 -4.80 5.27
C ALA A 147 -11.10 -5.82 6.42
N VAL A 148 -10.19 -5.72 7.39
CA VAL A 148 -10.16 -6.60 8.56
C VAL A 148 -11.43 -6.46 9.39
N LEU A 149 -11.87 -5.24 9.68
CA LEU A 149 -13.11 -4.99 10.41
C LEU A 149 -14.34 -5.49 9.63
N GLN A 150 -14.36 -5.26 8.32
CA GLN A 150 -15.45 -5.71 7.44
C GLN A 150 -15.52 -7.24 7.35
N ILE A 151 -14.38 -7.93 7.22
CA ILE A 151 -14.31 -9.39 7.24
C ILE A 151 -14.77 -9.90 8.60
N LEU A 152 -14.26 -9.33 9.71
CA LEU A 152 -14.63 -9.76 11.06
C LEU A 152 -16.12 -9.62 11.31
N PHE A 153 -16.69 -8.46 11.03
CA PHE A 153 -18.12 -8.25 11.24
C PHE A 153 -18.97 -8.99 10.21
N GLY A 154 -18.50 -9.16 8.97
CA GLY A 154 -19.17 -9.96 7.96
C GLY A 154 -19.26 -11.43 8.36
N LEU A 155 -18.17 -11.99 8.90
CA LEU A 155 -18.15 -13.34 9.45
C LEU A 155 -19.11 -13.49 10.65
N ILE A 156 -19.15 -12.51 11.54
CA ILE A 156 -20.11 -12.48 12.67
C ILE A 156 -21.55 -12.45 12.14
N LEU A 157 -21.83 -11.59 11.15
CA LEU A 157 -23.16 -11.48 10.58
C LEU A 157 -23.61 -12.82 9.95
N ILE A 158 -22.76 -13.42 9.13
CA ILE A 158 -23.07 -14.70 8.47
C ILE A 158 -23.20 -15.82 9.51
N ALA A 159 -22.42 -15.80 10.60
CA ALA A 159 -22.54 -16.77 11.70
C ALA A 159 -23.93 -16.78 12.35
N PHE A 160 -24.61 -15.63 12.41
CA PHE A 160 -25.99 -15.54 12.91
C PHE A 160 -27.02 -16.20 11.99
N TYR A 161 -26.74 -16.36 10.69
CA TYR A 161 -27.69 -16.99 9.76
C TYR A 161 -27.75 -18.51 9.93
N HIS A 162 -26.60 -19.18 10.06
CA HIS A 162 -26.55 -20.63 10.23
C HIS A 162 -25.18 -21.09 10.76
N PRO A 163 -25.11 -22.05 11.72
CA PRO A 163 -23.84 -22.54 12.27
C PRO A 163 -22.83 -23.06 11.23
N PHE A 164 -23.32 -23.64 10.13
CA PHE A 164 -22.49 -24.07 8.99
C PHE A 164 -21.57 -22.97 8.45
N PHE A 165 -22.05 -21.72 8.44
CA PHE A 165 -21.27 -20.61 7.90
C PHE A 165 -20.08 -20.20 8.76
N VAL A 166 -20.08 -20.53 10.06
CA VAL A 166 -18.92 -20.33 10.94
C VAL A 166 -17.75 -21.19 10.45
N PHE A 167 -18.01 -22.46 10.13
CA PHE A 167 -17.00 -23.37 9.59
C PHE A 167 -16.50 -22.89 8.23
N PHE A 168 -17.41 -22.49 7.34
CA PHE A 168 -17.04 -21.93 6.04
C PHE A 168 -16.17 -20.67 6.18
N GLY A 169 -16.52 -19.77 7.11
CA GLY A 169 -15.76 -18.57 7.41
C GLY A 169 -14.34 -18.86 7.91
N GLY A 170 -14.21 -19.81 8.85
CA GLY A 170 -12.90 -20.29 9.32
C GLY A 170 -12.07 -20.92 8.20
N PHE A 171 -12.69 -21.72 7.33
CA PHE A 171 -12.04 -22.29 6.16
C PHE A 171 -11.55 -21.21 5.18
N LEU A 172 -12.34 -20.16 4.94
CA LEU A 172 -11.93 -19.03 4.09
C LEU A 172 -10.71 -18.29 4.67
N LEU A 173 -10.70 -18.03 5.97
CA LEU A 173 -9.54 -17.41 6.65
C LEU A 173 -8.29 -18.30 6.55
N LEU A 174 -8.45 -19.62 6.67
CA LEU A 174 -7.37 -20.58 6.48
C LEU A 174 -6.81 -20.51 5.05
N LEU A 175 -7.67 -20.46 4.03
CA LEU A 175 -7.25 -20.31 2.64
C LEU A 175 -6.47 -19.02 2.42
N ILE A 176 -6.98 -17.88 2.91
CA ILE A 176 -6.28 -16.57 2.83
C ILE A 176 -4.91 -16.66 3.50
N TYR A 177 -4.84 -17.25 4.71
CA TYR A 177 -3.59 -17.45 5.42
C TYR A 177 -2.59 -18.30 4.62
N LEU A 178 -3.04 -19.42 4.06
CA LEU A 178 -2.19 -20.30 3.24
C LEU A 178 -1.67 -19.59 2.00
N VAL A 179 -2.53 -18.89 1.27
CA VAL A 179 -2.15 -18.09 0.08
C VAL A 179 -1.05 -17.10 0.46
N ILE A 180 -1.28 -16.27 1.49
CA ILE A 180 -0.28 -15.28 1.95
C ILE A 180 1.01 -15.95 2.40
N ARG A 181 0.92 -17.08 3.13
CA ARG A 181 2.08 -17.80 3.67
C ARG A 181 2.96 -18.41 2.58
N TYR A 182 2.36 -18.91 1.50
CA TYR A 182 3.08 -19.54 0.40
C TYR A 182 3.58 -18.54 -0.66
N THR A 183 2.80 -17.51 -0.98
CA THR A 183 3.17 -16.53 -2.01
C THR A 183 3.99 -15.36 -1.46
N GLY A 184 3.77 -14.96 -0.20
CA GLY A 184 4.33 -13.72 0.37
C GLY A 184 5.86 -13.64 0.34
N SER A 185 6.56 -14.69 0.76
CA SER A 185 8.04 -14.70 0.77
C SER A 185 8.64 -14.61 -0.64
N LYS A 186 8.10 -15.40 -1.58
CA LYS A 186 8.53 -15.39 -2.99
C LYS A 186 8.17 -14.08 -3.68
N GLY A 187 6.99 -13.54 -3.39
CA GLY A 187 6.50 -12.27 -3.90
C GLY A 187 7.38 -11.11 -3.45
N LEU A 188 7.75 -11.06 -2.17
CA LEU A 188 8.65 -10.05 -1.63
C LEU A 188 10.04 -10.12 -2.27
N GLN A 189 10.64 -11.31 -2.36
CA GLN A 189 11.97 -11.48 -2.95
C GLN A 189 12.00 -11.04 -4.42
N THR A 190 11.03 -11.48 -5.22
CA THR A 190 10.93 -11.12 -6.64
C THR A 190 10.63 -9.64 -6.85
N SER A 191 9.83 -9.01 -5.97
CA SER A 191 9.56 -7.57 -6.00
C SER A 191 10.80 -6.74 -5.68
N ILE A 192 11.60 -7.15 -4.70
CA ILE A 192 12.87 -6.49 -4.37
C ILE A 192 13.85 -6.61 -5.55
N GLN A 193 13.95 -7.79 -6.17
CA GLN A 193 14.81 -7.98 -7.33
C GLN A 193 14.37 -7.12 -8.52
N GLU A 194 13.06 -7.04 -8.80
CA GLU A 194 12.51 -6.15 -9.81
C GLU A 194 12.88 -4.68 -9.52
N SER A 195 12.74 -4.24 -8.26
CA SER A 195 13.08 -2.89 -7.84
C SER A 195 14.57 -2.58 -8.02
N ASN A 196 15.47 -3.50 -7.66
CA ASN A 196 16.90 -3.32 -7.83
C ASN A 196 17.29 -3.06 -9.29
N TYR A 197 16.74 -3.83 -10.23
CA TYR A 197 17.02 -3.59 -11.66
C TYR A 197 16.47 -2.26 -12.16
N LYS A 198 15.35 -1.74 -11.62
CA LYS A 198 14.89 -0.38 -11.96
C LYS A 198 15.91 0.68 -11.56
N TYR A 199 16.49 0.55 -10.38
CA TYR A 199 17.54 1.45 -9.89
C TYR A 199 18.82 1.34 -10.71
N GLU A 200 19.25 0.13 -11.07
CA GLU A 200 20.42 -0.08 -11.93
C GLU A 200 20.25 0.55 -13.33
N VAL A 201 19.05 0.44 -13.92
CA VAL A 201 18.73 1.09 -15.20
C VAL A 201 18.79 2.61 -15.05
N ALA A 202 18.16 3.19 -14.03
CA ALA A 202 18.19 4.62 -13.78
C ALA A 202 19.62 5.14 -13.58
N TYR A 203 20.39 4.47 -12.74
CA TYR A 203 21.81 4.76 -12.51
C TYR A 203 22.63 4.72 -13.81
N TRP A 204 22.40 3.72 -14.67
CA TRP A 204 23.09 3.63 -15.95
C TRP A 204 22.77 4.82 -16.86
N LEU A 205 21.51 5.25 -16.93
CA LEU A 205 21.11 6.43 -17.70
C LEU A 205 21.71 7.72 -17.13
N GLU A 206 21.83 7.83 -15.81
CA GLU A 206 22.51 8.96 -15.16
C GLU A 206 23.99 9.02 -15.50
N GLU A 207 24.69 7.88 -15.50
CA GLU A 207 26.10 7.82 -15.90
C GLU A 207 26.27 8.18 -17.39
N GLN A 208 25.34 7.77 -18.26
CA GLN A 208 25.34 8.22 -19.65
C GLN A 208 25.16 9.73 -19.78
N ALA A 209 24.23 10.31 -19.02
CA ALA A 209 24.01 11.75 -19.00
C ALA A 209 25.24 12.51 -18.45
N ARG A 210 25.87 11.99 -17.40
CA ARG A 210 27.08 12.58 -16.80
C ARG A 210 28.27 12.52 -17.73
N ALA A 211 28.46 11.41 -18.43
CA ALA A 211 29.55 11.20 -19.38
C ALA A 211 29.13 11.46 -20.84
N VAL A 212 28.13 12.33 -21.08
CA VAL A 212 27.53 12.54 -22.40
C VAL A 212 28.56 12.90 -23.48
N ASN A 213 29.59 13.66 -23.13
CA ASN A 213 30.66 14.03 -24.05
C ASN A 213 31.48 12.81 -24.47
N THR A 214 31.80 11.91 -23.53
CA THR A 214 32.53 10.66 -23.80
C THR A 214 31.74 9.76 -24.74
N PHE A 215 30.44 9.58 -24.50
CA PHE A 215 29.57 8.79 -25.37
C PHE A 215 29.41 9.40 -26.76
N LYS A 216 29.32 10.74 -26.87
CA LYS A 216 29.29 11.45 -28.16
C LYS A 216 30.59 11.29 -28.95
N LEU A 217 31.74 11.36 -28.27
CA LEU A 217 33.06 11.21 -28.89
C LEU A 217 33.37 9.77 -29.30
N ALA A 218 32.80 8.78 -28.60
CA ALA A 218 32.92 7.36 -28.95
C ALA A 218 32.22 7.00 -30.28
N GLY A 219 31.43 7.92 -30.86
CA GLY A 219 30.82 7.76 -32.18
C GLY A 219 29.78 6.64 -32.22
N ASN A 220 30.02 5.61 -33.04
CA ASN A 220 29.11 4.47 -33.26
C ASN A 220 29.23 3.36 -32.19
N ASP A 221 29.78 3.64 -31.01
CA ASP A 221 29.88 2.62 -29.96
C ASP A 221 28.49 2.19 -29.46
N THR A 222 28.20 0.91 -29.64
CA THR A 222 26.95 0.28 -29.19
C THR A 222 26.96 -0.05 -27.69
N LEU A 223 28.04 0.22 -26.95
CA LEU A 223 28.16 -0.02 -25.51
C LEU A 223 26.97 0.55 -24.73
N ALA A 224 26.59 1.79 -25.04
CA ALA A 224 25.45 2.49 -24.44
C ALA A 224 24.18 1.62 -24.52
N LEU A 225 23.87 1.17 -25.72
CA LEU A 225 22.67 0.40 -26.04
C LEU A 225 22.75 -1.05 -25.53
N ARG A 226 23.88 -1.73 -25.70
CA ARG A 226 24.08 -3.12 -25.25
C ARG A 226 23.93 -3.26 -23.74
N LYS A 227 24.48 -2.31 -22.97
CA LYS A 227 24.35 -2.34 -21.51
C LYS A 227 22.92 -2.02 -21.07
N THR A 228 22.23 -1.08 -21.74
CA THR A 228 20.80 -0.84 -21.51
C THR A 228 19.97 -2.08 -21.79
N ASP A 229 20.18 -2.74 -22.92
CA ASP A 229 19.48 -3.96 -23.32
C ASP A 229 19.65 -5.08 -22.28
N ARG A 230 20.88 -5.29 -21.79
CA ARG A 230 21.16 -6.27 -20.73
C ARG A 230 20.40 -5.96 -19.43
N LEU A 231 20.44 -4.70 -18.96
CA LEU A 231 19.78 -4.30 -17.72
C LEU A 231 18.24 -4.39 -17.83
N VAL A 232 17.69 -3.95 -18.96
CA VAL A 232 16.25 -4.03 -19.23
C VAL A 232 15.80 -5.48 -19.35
N THR A 233 16.57 -6.34 -20.02
CA THR A 233 16.27 -7.79 -20.11
C THR A 233 16.23 -8.44 -18.73
N ASN A 234 17.18 -8.11 -17.85
CA ASN A 234 17.17 -8.59 -16.46
C ASN A 234 15.94 -8.10 -15.68
N TYR A 235 15.58 -6.82 -15.83
CA TYR A 235 14.35 -6.26 -15.28
C TYR A 235 13.10 -6.99 -15.77
N LEU A 236 12.97 -7.22 -17.08
CA LEU A 236 11.84 -7.93 -17.67
C LEU A 236 11.74 -9.36 -17.14
N GLY A 237 12.88 -10.05 -17.01
CA GLY A 237 12.95 -11.38 -16.40
C GLY A 237 12.49 -11.39 -14.93
N ALA A 238 12.94 -10.43 -14.13
CA ALA A 238 12.52 -10.28 -12.73
C ALA A 238 11.02 -9.95 -12.62
N ARG A 239 10.52 -9.04 -13.46
CA ARG A 239 9.10 -8.66 -13.48
C ARG A 239 8.20 -9.82 -13.92
N LYS A 240 8.63 -10.64 -14.88
CA LYS A 240 7.92 -11.86 -15.27
C LYS A 240 7.84 -12.84 -14.10
N LYS A 241 8.95 -13.06 -13.37
CA LYS A 241 8.96 -13.92 -12.17
C LYS A 241 8.04 -13.38 -11.07
N HIS A 242 8.06 -12.07 -10.83
CA HIS A 242 7.16 -11.44 -9.87
C HIS A 242 5.69 -11.63 -10.26
N PHE A 243 5.36 -11.38 -11.54
CA PHE A 243 4.01 -11.58 -12.06
C PHE A 243 3.53 -13.03 -11.96
N GLN A 244 4.40 -14.02 -12.16
CA GLN A 244 4.07 -15.43 -11.94
C GLN A 244 3.65 -15.73 -10.49
N VAL A 245 4.27 -15.08 -9.51
CA VAL A 245 3.83 -15.21 -8.10
C VAL A 245 2.45 -14.58 -7.91
N LEU A 246 2.20 -13.43 -8.52
CA LEU A 246 0.89 -12.76 -8.46
C LEU A 246 -0.22 -13.57 -9.14
N LEU A 247 0.07 -14.31 -10.21
CA LEU A 247 -0.89 -15.22 -10.84
C LEU A 247 -1.29 -16.40 -9.94
N THR A 248 -0.41 -16.81 -9.02
CA THR A 248 -0.69 -17.88 -8.06
C THR A 248 -1.36 -17.39 -6.78
N GLN A 249 -1.43 -16.08 -6.56
CA GLN A 249 -1.97 -15.43 -5.38
C GLN A 249 -3.45 -15.10 -5.57
#